data_AF-A0A943J140-F1
#
_entry.id   AF-A0A943J140-F1
#
_cell.length_a   1.000
_cell.length_b   1.000
_cell.length_c   1.000
_cell.angle_alpha   90.00
_cell.angle_beta   90.00
_cell.angle_gamma   90.00
#
_symmetry.space_group_name_H-M   'P 1'
#
loop_
_entity.id
_entity.type
_entity.pdbx_description
1 polymer ?
#
loop_
_entity_poly.entity_id
_entity_poly.type
_entity_poly.pdbx_seq_one_letter_code
_entity_poly.pdbx_strand_id
1 'polypeptide(L)'
;MNPETENDSFVQKANIKIIETEKKNIKKILGNNCKNIFYLPFAFGKLSKKTTGLDLVIISKFHRLDDISHKIKTLGYTLISEKNNIFSIKKDNVIISLYIVSYGEENYYILNDFKQYLSVNPQKEKEYINLKNNLISSFSSLTTYEDSKFNYIKRVSREAVYWKILGKKINITTFQEDKNYIYEIKGVQYRLNIGLSDIKTHGLKIMTYIMGVKKTVHKFSGKVIAVIEENNKILLIAAPVNKIYYEPDIKKAIGQAINLSSAKLVCLYEKSCGAVVYKKEKNKILYLLIKNRSKNIGFPKGHVEEDENELDTAEREIMEETNVKVKIDKNFRISYNYNINFFIRKQAVYYVAEIIDGTIKIPENEILSYHLVPFDEAYLLLTHPNEKKILKNANQYINTKNNKGKTYVFR
;
A
#
# COMPACT_ATOMS: atom_id res chain seq x y z
N MET A 1 41.60 -1.86 -0.06
CA MET A 1 40.41 -1.24 0.54
C MET A 1 39.92 -0.16 -0.42
N ASN A 2 38.62 -0.10 -0.72
CA ASN A 2 38.08 0.73 -1.79
C ASN A 2 37.88 2.18 -1.29
N PRO A 3 38.51 3.23 -1.88
CA PRO A 3 38.48 4.61 -1.37
C PRO A 3 37.08 5.20 -1.17
N GLU A 4 36.11 4.73 -1.96
CA GLU A 4 34.70 5.13 -1.84
C GLU A 4 34.08 4.71 -0.50
N THR A 5 34.49 3.56 0.04
CA THR A 5 33.91 3.02 1.29
C THR A 5 34.36 3.76 2.55
N GLU A 6 35.54 4.36 2.55
CA GLU A 6 36.05 5.17 3.68
C GLU A 6 35.41 6.56 3.71
N ASN A 7 35.27 7.20 2.54
CA ASN A 7 34.59 8.49 2.41
C ASN A 7 33.09 8.38 2.80
N ASP A 8 32.46 7.25 2.46
CA ASP A 8 31.07 6.96 2.80
C ASP A 8 30.81 6.83 4.32
N SER A 9 31.74 6.22 5.06
CA SER A 9 31.68 6.10 6.52
C SER A 9 31.86 7.46 7.20
N PHE A 10 32.66 8.34 6.60
CA PHE A 10 32.94 9.67 7.12
C PHE A 10 31.72 10.60 7.04
N VAL A 11 31.02 10.64 5.90
CA VAL A 11 29.82 11.49 5.72
C VAL A 11 28.70 11.11 6.71
N GLN A 12 28.52 9.81 6.95
CA GLN A 12 27.55 9.34 7.93
C GLN A 12 27.88 9.81 9.35
N LYS A 13 29.16 9.71 9.76
CA LYS A 13 29.61 10.19 11.07
C LYS A 13 29.46 11.71 11.20
N ALA A 14 29.71 12.47 10.14
CA ALA A 14 29.53 13.91 10.11
C ALA A 14 28.05 14.31 10.33
N ASN A 15 27.12 13.66 9.62
CA ASN A 15 25.69 13.91 9.79
C ASN A 15 25.19 13.58 11.20
N ILE A 16 25.66 12.48 11.81
CA ILE A 16 25.32 12.15 13.20
C ILE A 16 25.81 13.25 14.15
N LYS A 17 27.04 13.73 13.96
CA LYS A 17 27.60 14.82 14.77
C LYS A 17 26.78 16.11 14.65
N ILE A 18 26.32 16.45 13.45
CA ILE A 18 25.43 17.60 13.21
C ILE A 18 24.12 17.41 13.99
N ILE A 19 23.46 16.25 13.86
CA ILE A 19 22.20 15.96 14.56
C ILE A 19 22.35 16.11 16.07
N GLU A 20 23.40 15.52 16.67
CA GLU A 20 23.62 15.59 18.12
C GLU A 20 23.95 17.01 18.60
N THR A 21 24.67 17.78 17.80
CA THR A 21 24.95 19.20 18.08
C THR A 21 23.66 20.02 18.05
N GLU A 22 22.84 19.86 17.01
CA GLU A 22 21.55 20.57 16.91
C GLU A 22 20.61 20.19 18.05
N LYS A 23 20.49 18.90 18.39
CA LYS A 23 19.71 18.45 19.54
C LYS A 23 20.15 19.13 20.83
N LYS A 24 21.45 19.25 21.07
CA LYS A 24 21.99 19.90 22.28
C LYS A 24 21.63 21.39 22.30
N ASN A 25 21.80 22.09 21.18
CA ASN A 25 21.49 23.53 21.05
C ASN A 25 20.00 23.80 21.24
N ILE A 26 19.14 23.00 20.59
CA ILE A 26 17.68 23.09 20.70
C ILE A 26 17.24 22.83 22.15
N LYS A 27 17.75 21.77 22.79
CA LYS A 27 17.44 21.48 24.20
C LYS A 27 17.86 22.61 25.13
N LYS A 28 19.02 23.24 24.89
CA LYS A 28 19.50 24.38 25.70
C LYS A 28 18.55 25.57 25.65
N ILE A 29 17.99 25.88 24.48
CA ILE A 29 17.12 27.04 24.29
C ILE A 29 15.67 26.76 24.71
N LEU A 30 15.16 25.56 24.41
CA LEU A 30 13.78 25.20 24.74
C LEU A 30 13.62 24.73 26.19
N GLY A 31 14.69 24.26 26.84
CA GLY A 31 14.69 23.78 28.21
C GLY A 31 13.61 22.72 28.46
N ASN A 32 12.88 22.87 29.56
CA ASN A 32 11.79 21.97 29.98
C ASN A 32 10.61 21.89 29.01
N ASN A 33 10.57 22.77 28.00
CA ASN A 33 9.54 22.77 26.98
C ASN A 33 9.85 21.84 25.81
N CYS A 34 11.09 21.35 25.67
CA CYS A 34 11.43 20.29 24.74
C CYS A 34 11.24 18.93 25.43
N LYS A 35 10.12 18.24 25.17
CA LYS A 35 9.86 16.90 25.72
C LYS A 35 10.75 15.84 25.06
N ASN A 36 10.89 15.90 23.75
CA ASN A 36 11.64 14.90 23.00
C ASN A 36 12.11 15.45 21.64
N ILE A 37 13.20 14.89 21.11
CA ILE A 37 13.66 15.17 19.74
C ILE A 37 14.00 13.83 19.09
N PHE A 38 13.39 13.57 17.93
CA PHE A 38 13.78 12.47 17.06
C PHE A 38 14.05 12.99 15.65
N TYR A 39 14.51 12.11 14.77
CA TYR A 39 14.92 12.47 13.42
C TYR A 39 14.31 11.50 12.40
N LEU A 40 14.20 11.94 11.15
CA LEU A 40 13.64 11.19 10.04
C LEU A 40 14.66 11.17 8.87
N PRO A 41 14.98 10.01 8.27
CA PRO A 41 14.53 8.65 8.60
C PRO A 41 15.26 8.02 9.81
N PHE A 42 14.74 6.93 10.37
CA PHE A 42 15.09 6.38 11.70
C PHE A 42 16.28 5.39 11.73
N ALA A 43 16.84 4.96 10.60
CA ALA A 43 18.06 4.17 10.65
C ALA A 43 19.29 5.07 10.85
N PHE A 44 19.69 5.33 12.11
CA PHE A 44 20.92 6.11 12.43
C PHE A 44 22.15 5.44 11.79
N GLY A 45 22.10 4.10 11.67
CA GLY A 45 23.11 3.27 11.02
C GLY A 45 23.01 3.14 9.49
N LYS A 46 21.95 3.68 8.85
CA LYS A 46 21.80 3.69 7.38
C LYS A 46 21.35 5.07 6.87
N LEU A 47 21.83 6.15 7.50
CA LEU A 47 21.79 7.46 6.84
C LEU A 47 22.41 7.28 5.46
N SER A 48 21.67 7.64 4.41
CA SER A 48 22.19 7.56 3.06
C SER A 48 23.48 8.36 3.00
N LYS A 49 24.49 7.75 2.37
CA LYS A 49 25.87 8.23 2.18
C LYS A 49 25.99 9.67 1.63
N LYS A 50 24.88 10.24 1.15
CA LYS A 50 24.76 11.59 0.55
C LYS A 50 23.58 12.41 1.09
N THR A 51 23.06 12.11 2.28
CA THR A 51 21.85 12.81 2.76
C THR A 51 22.17 14.28 3.05
N THR A 52 21.72 15.16 2.15
CA THR A 52 21.87 16.62 2.22
C THR A 52 20.68 17.31 2.90
N GLY A 53 19.70 16.54 3.40
CA GLY A 53 18.55 17.03 4.16
C GLY A 53 18.32 16.25 5.45
N LEU A 54 18.49 16.89 6.61
CA LEU A 54 18.29 16.34 7.95
C LEU A 54 16.97 16.82 8.53
N ASP A 55 16.10 15.89 8.91
CA ASP A 55 14.78 16.21 9.48
C ASP A 55 14.78 15.91 10.96
N LEU A 56 14.59 16.91 11.82
CA LEU A 56 14.40 16.75 13.25
C LEU A 56 12.97 17.10 13.64
N VAL A 57 12.33 16.23 14.41
CA VAL A 57 11.01 16.47 14.99
C VAL A 57 11.17 16.77 16.46
N ILE A 58 10.71 17.93 16.87
CA ILE A 58 10.74 18.42 18.24
C ILE A 58 9.34 18.30 18.81
N ILE A 59 9.18 17.46 19.82
CA ILE A 59 7.94 17.36 20.58
C ILE A 59 8.00 18.36 21.73
N SER A 60 7.05 19.28 21.74
CA SER A 60 7.03 20.40 22.68
C SER A 60 5.83 20.41 23.63
N LYS A 61 5.92 21.25 24.67
CA LYS A 61 4.83 21.52 25.63
C LYS A 61 4.01 22.77 25.28
N PHE A 62 4.42 23.56 24.29
CA PHE A 62 3.77 24.85 24.03
C PHE A 62 2.39 24.71 23.40
N HIS A 63 1.57 25.72 23.66
CA HIS A 63 0.26 25.88 23.04
C HIS A 63 0.28 26.80 21.82
N ARG A 64 1.33 27.65 21.66
CA ARG A 64 1.48 28.58 20.52
C ARG A 64 2.90 28.58 19.97
N LEU A 65 3.01 28.70 18.65
CA LEU A 65 4.29 28.79 17.92
C LEU A 65 5.05 30.08 18.20
N ASP A 66 4.33 31.17 18.46
CA ASP A 66 4.91 32.48 18.73
C ASP A 66 5.88 32.42 19.92
N ASP A 67 5.56 31.60 20.93
CA ASP A 67 6.33 31.41 22.16
C ASP A 67 7.71 30.80 21.93
N ILE A 68 7.89 30.09 20.80
CA ILE A 68 9.14 29.43 20.41
C ILE A 68 9.81 30.02 19.19
N SER A 69 9.07 30.69 18.33
CA SER A 69 9.55 31.15 17.03
C SER A 69 10.77 32.05 17.19
N HIS A 70 10.72 33.02 18.12
CA HIS A 70 11.87 33.88 18.41
C HIS A 70 13.09 33.08 18.87
N LYS A 71 12.89 32.13 19.80
CA LYS A 71 13.95 31.26 20.33
C LYS A 71 14.62 30.42 19.24
N ILE A 72 13.84 29.83 18.34
CA ILE A 72 14.36 29.04 17.23
C ILE A 72 15.07 29.93 16.19
N LYS A 73 14.55 31.13 15.92
CA LYS A 73 15.21 32.11 15.05
C LYS A 73 16.58 32.56 15.58
N THR A 74 16.79 32.62 16.90
CA THR A 74 18.14 32.91 17.47
C THR A 74 19.20 31.84 17.16
N LEU A 75 18.79 30.63 16.76
CA LEU A 75 19.68 29.59 16.26
C LEU A 75 20.00 29.72 14.76
N GLY A 76 19.46 30.75 14.10
CA GLY A 76 19.63 31.00 12.66
C GLY A 76 18.61 30.30 11.78
N TYR A 77 17.60 29.64 12.35
CA TYR A 77 16.56 28.96 11.59
C TYR A 77 15.50 29.96 11.08
N THR A 78 15.10 29.79 9.82
CA THR A 78 14.02 30.56 9.19
C THR A 78 12.72 29.80 9.29
N LEU A 79 11.62 30.47 9.63
CA LEU A 79 10.28 29.88 9.57
C LEU A 79 9.87 29.76 8.09
N ILE A 80 9.66 28.52 7.63
CA ILE A 80 9.36 28.20 6.23
C ILE A 80 7.87 27.97 6.02
N SER A 81 7.21 27.33 6.99
CA SER A 81 5.79 27.03 6.93
C SER A 81 5.14 27.25 8.29
N GLU A 82 4.33 28.29 8.42
CA GLU A 82 3.55 28.56 9.64
C GLU A 82 2.49 27.47 9.86
N LYS A 83 1.84 27.03 8.78
CA LYS A 83 0.79 25.99 8.83
C LYS A 83 1.31 24.64 9.35
N ASN A 84 2.54 24.28 9.00
CA ASN A 84 3.12 22.98 9.32
C ASN A 84 4.23 23.07 10.40
N ASN A 85 4.48 24.26 10.94
CA ASN A 85 5.47 24.53 12.00
C ASN A 85 6.89 24.11 11.59
N ILE A 86 7.27 24.41 10.36
CA ILE A 86 8.55 24.00 9.79
C ILE A 86 9.52 25.17 9.82
N PHE A 87 10.64 24.97 10.49
CA PHE A 87 11.78 25.88 10.46
C PHE A 87 12.94 25.19 9.73
N SER A 88 13.65 25.90 8.86
CA SER A 88 14.81 25.31 8.19
C SER A 88 15.99 26.26 8.15
N ILE A 89 17.18 25.66 8.11
CA ILE A 89 18.44 26.36 7.91
C ILE A 89 19.29 25.56 6.91
N LYS A 90 20.06 26.27 6.08
CA LYS A 90 21.11 25.67 5.27
C LYS A 90 22.45 25.93 5.95
N LYS A 91 23.14 24.87 6.37
CA LYS A 91 24.52 24.93 6.87
C LYS A 91 25.40 24.17 5.89
N ASP A 92 26.32 24.86 5.25
CA ASP A 92 27.15 24.34 4.17
C ASP A 92 26.29 23.68 3.08
N ASN A 93 26.49 22.38 2.84
CA ASN A 93 25.74 21.57 1.87
C ASN A 93 24.59 20.76 2.48
N VAL A 94 24.22 21.06 3.74
CA VAL A 94 23.18 20.34 4.48
C VAL A 94 22.03 21.28 4.83
N ILE A 95 20.82 20.91 4.42
CA ILE A 95 19.58 21.51 4.86
C ILE A 95 19.15 20.80 6.14
N ILE A 96 18.86 21.55 7.19
CA ILE A 96 18.33 21.03 8.44
C ILE A 96 16.93 21.59 8.64
N SER A 97 15.95 20.71 8.78
CA SER A 97 14.54 21.03 8.90
C SER A 97 14.05 20.60 10.29
N LEU A 98 13.41 21.51 11.01
CA LEU A 98 12.81 21.30 12.31
C LEU A 98 11.29 21.32 12.17
N TYR A 99 10.65 20.21 12.53
CA TYR A 99 9.20 20.13 12.69
C TYR A 99 8.88 20.29 14.16
N ILE A 100 8.16 21.34 14.54
CA ILE A 100 7.82 21.58 15.94
C ILE A 100 6.35 21.29 16.19
N VAL A 101 6.09 20.29 17.03
CA VAL A 101 4.74 19.76 17.24
C VAL A 101 4.48 19.53 18.72
N SER A 102 3.22 19.68 19.13
CA SER A 102 2.76 19.38 20.49
C SER A 102 1.90 18.12 20.53
N TYR A 103 1.90 17.45 21.68
CA TYR A 103 1.06 16.27 21.89
C TYR A 103 -0.42 16.60 21.66
N GLY A 104 -1.10 15.77 20.86
CA GLY A 104 -2.52 15.94 20.55
C GLY A 104 -2.78 16.70 19.25
N GLU A 105 -1.78 17.36 18.67
CA GLU A 105 -1.92 18.04 17.37
C GLU A 105 -1.83 17.07 16.19
N GLU A 106 -2.50 17.38 15.08
CA GLU A 106 -2.50 16.56 13.86
C GLU A 106 -1.08 16.22 13.37
N ASN A 107 -0.21 17.24 13.26
CA ASN A 107 1.15 17.06 12.78
C ASN A 107 2.00 16.16 13.69
N TYR A 108 1.71 16.11 15.00
CA TYR A 108 2.37 15.16 15.91
C TYR A 108 2.05 13.72 15.52
N TYR A 109 0.78 13.41 15.28
CA TYR A 109 0.37 12.06 14.88
C TYR A 109 0.91 11.72 13.49
N ILE A 110 0.86 12.65 12.53
CA ILE A 110 1.42 12.45 11.19
C ILE A 110 2.91 12.06 11.24
N LEU A 111 3.73 12.85 11.94
CA LEU A 111 5.17 12.61 12.02
C LEU A 111 5.50 11.34 12.81
N ASN A 112 4.74 11.06 13.88
CA ASN A 112 4.94 9.86 14.68
C ASN A 112 4.52 8.58 13.93
N ASP A 113 3.42 8.61 13.18
CA ASP A 113 2.94 7.49 12.39
C ASP A 113 3.88 7.20 11.22
N PHE A 114 4.31 8.26 10.52
CA PHE A 114 5.35 8.18 9.51
C PHE A 114 6.63 7.54 10.06
N LYS A 115 7.13 8.01 11.21
CA LYS A 115 8.31 7.45 11.88
C LYS A 115 8.17 5.95 12.13
N GLN A 116 7.06 5.53 12.75
CA GLN A 116 6.83 4.14 13.10
C GLN A 116 6.75 3.26 11.85
N TYR A 117 6.10 3.73 10.79
CA TYR A 117 5.96 2.96 9.56
C TYR A 117 7.28 2.82 8.80
N LEU A 118 8.10 3.87 8.73
CA LEU A 118 9.44 3.76 8.14
C LEU A 118 10.30 2.72 8.87
N SER A 119 10.20 2.63 10.20
CA SER A 119 11.01 1.70 11.01
C SER A 119 10.77 0.22 10.68
N VAL A 120 9.61 -0.11 10.10
CA VAL A 120 9.24 -1.47 9.69
C VAL A 120 9.19 -1.62 8.16
N ASN A 121 9.45 -0.55 7.40
CA ASN A 121 9.33 -0.52 5.95
C ASN A 121 10.58 0.10 5.29
N PRO A 122 11.68 -0.68 5.12
CA PRO A 122 12.93 -0.19 4.55
C PRO A 122 12.80 0.33 3.11
N GLN A 123 11.82 -0.15 2.35
CA GLN A 123 11.56 0.33 0.99
C GLN A 123 11.05 1.77 1.01
N LYS A 124 10.04 2.07 1.87
CA LYS A 124 9.54 3.44 2.04
C LYS A 124 10.59 4.37 2.61
N GLU A 125 11.46 3.87 3.48
CA GLU A 125 12.61 4.63 3.98
C GLU A 125 13.54 5.05 2.83
N LYS A 126 13.87 4.11 1.94
CA LYS A 126 14.68 4.37 0.73
C LYS A 126 13.99 5.34 -0.23
N GLU A 127 12.68 5.20 -0.45
CA GLU A 127 11.91 6.14 -1.27
C GLU A 127 11.95 7.57 -0.70
N TYR A 128 11.80 7.72 0.61
CA TYR A 128 11.86 9.02 1.28
C TYR A 128 13.25 9.68 1.14
N ILE A 129 14.31 8.90 1.33
CA ILE A 129 15.69 9.37 1.14
C ILE A 129 15.90 9.84 -0.31
N ASN A 130 15.48 9.04 -1.30
CA ASN A 130 15.63 9.37 -2.71
C ASN A 130 14.84 10.63 -3.08
N LEU A 131 13.61 10.77 -2.56
CA LEU A 131 12.83 11.99 -2.72
C LEU A 131 13.60 13.21 -2.25
N LYS A 132 14.17 13.18 -1.03
CA LYS A 132 14.92 14.32 -0.49
C LYS A 132 16.08 14.71 -1.38
N ASN A 133 16.86 13.73 -1.86
CA ASN A 133 17.99 13.98 -2.74
C ASN A 133 17.56 14.58 -4.09
N ASN A 134 16.49 14.05 -4.69
CA ASN A 134 15.98 14.53 -5.97
C ASN A 134 15.39 15.95 -5.87
N LEU A 135 14.69 16.23 -4.76
CA LEU A 135 14.17 17.57 -4.50
C LEU A 135 15.33 18.56 -4.38
N ILE A 136 16.41 18.22 -3.68
CA ILE A 136 17.58 19.10 -3.49
C ILE A 136 18.28 19.44 -4.82
N SER A 137 18.28 18.55 -5.79
CA SER A 137 18.88 18.83 -7.12
C SER A 137 18.01 19.69 -8.04
N SER A 138 16.72 19.91 -7.72
CA SER A 138 15.74 20.45 -8.68
C SER A 138 14.86 21.59 -8.15
N PHE A 139 15.02 22.01 -6.88
CA PHE A 139 14.13 22.98 -6.26
C PHE A 139 14.49 24.45 -6.55
N SER A 140 13.47 25.30 -6.64
CA SER A 140 13.61 26.76 -6.80
C SER A 140 13.69 27.52 -5.48
N SER A 141 13.08 27.02 -4.40
CA SER A 141 13.09 27.66 -3.06
C SER A 141 13.03 26.64 -1.92
N LEU A 142 13.54 27.03 -0.74
CA LEU A 142 13.50 26.20 0.46
C LEU A 142 12.05 25.87 0.88
N THR A 143 11.09 26.77 0.64
CA THR A 143 9.66 26.54 0.87
C THR A 143 9.13 25.41 0.01
N THR A 144 9.38 25.44 -1.30
CA THR A 144 8.96 24.37 -2.22
C THR A 144 9.53 23.02 -1.81
N TYR A 145 10.79 23.00 -1.35
CA TYR A 145 11.45 21.81 -0.84
C TYR A 145 10.73 21.23 0.40
N GLU A 146 10.47 22.06 1.42
CA GLU A 146 9.82 21.63 2.66
C GLU A 146 8.38 21.17 2.42
N ASP A 147 7.59 21.91 1.64
CA ASP A 147 6.20 21.56 1.36
C ASP A 147 6.09 20.25 0.58
N SER A 148 6.94 20.04 -0.43
CA SER A 148 6.97 18.79 -1.20
C SER A 148 7.31 17.58 -0.33
N LYS A 149 8.28 17.75 0.57
CA LYS A 149 8.70 16.72 1.52
C LYS A 149 7.60 16.43 2.56
N PHE A 150 6.97 17.47 3.11
CA PHE A 150 5.89 17.29 4.08
C PHE A 150 4.63 16.68 3.46
N ASN A 151 4.30 17.00 2.21
CA ASN A 151 3.23 16.34 1.46
C ASN A 151 3.49 14.84 1.27
N TYR A 152 4.74 14.45 1.00
CA TYR A 152 5.12 13.04 0.97
C TYR A 152 4.96 12.38 2.36
N ILE A 153 5.41 13.04 3.43
CA ILE A 153 5.24 12.56 4.81
C ILE A 153 3.75 12.32 5.12
N LYS A 154 2.87 13.28 4.79
CA LYS A 154 1.41 13.13 4.97
C LYS A 154 0.86 11.92 4.22
N ARG A 155 1.24 11.76 2.95
CA ARG A 155 0.78 10.64 2.12
C ARG A 155 1.21 9.28 2.70
N VAL A 156 2.46 9.15 3.11
CA VAL A 156 2.97 7.89 3.70
C VAL A 156 2.42 7.67 5.11
N SER A 157 2.17 8.74 5.88
CA SER A 157 1.49 8.65 7.17
C SER A 157 0.07 8.08 7.04
N ARG A 158 -0.65 8.37 5.93
CA ARG A 158 -1.95 7.72 5.67
C ARG A 158 -1.79 6.20 5.48
N GLU A 159 -0.78 5.76 4.74
CA GLU A 159 -0.45 4.33 4.63
C GLU A 159 -0.11 3.70 6.00
N ALA A 160 0.60 4.44 6.85
CA ALA A 160 0.91 4.02 8.22
C ALA A 160 -0.35 3.79 9.07
N VAL A 161 -1.37 4.62 8.90
CA VAL A 161 -2.68 4.44 9.57
C VAL A 161 -3.34 3.14 9.10
N TYR A 162 -3.32 2.85 7.79
CA TYR A 162 -3.86 1.59 7.25
C TYR A 162 -3.14 0.38 7.82
N TRP A 163 -1.81 0.40 7.80
CA TRP A 163 -0.95 -0.64 8.38
C TRP A 163 -1.27 -0.88 9.86
N LYS A 164 -1.50 0.18 10.64
CA LYS A 164 -1.80 0.07 12.07
C LYS A 164 -3.18 -0.50 12.38
N ILE A 165 -4.15 -0.34 11.49
CA ILE A 165 -5.56 -0.59 11.79
C ILE A 165 -6.07 -1.85 11.09
N LEU A 166 -5.73 -2.07 9.82
CA LEU A 166 -6.23 -3.22 9.06
C LEU A 166 -5.80 -4.53 9.73
N GLY A 167 -6.77 -5.41 9.93
CA GLY A 167 -6.57 -6.69 10.60
C GLY A 167 -6.55 -6.64 12.13
N LYS A 168 -6.65 -5.46 12.77
CA LYS A 168 -6.77 -5.37 14.22
C LYS A 168 -8.13 -5.84 14.71
N LYS A 169 -8.11 -6.53 15.85
CA LYS A 169 -9.32 -6.85 16.61
C LYS A 169 -9.79 -5.62 17.36
N ILE A 170 -11.09 -5.33 17.29
CA ILE A 170 -11.70 -4.15 17.90
C ILE A 170 -13.02 -4.50 18.57
N ASN A 171 -13.41 -3.68 19.55
CA ASN A 171 -14.74 -3.70 20.13
C ASN A 171 -15.50 -2.45 19.68
N ILE A 172 -16.78 -2.63 19.38
CA ILE A 172 -17.66 -1.59 18.86
C ILE A 172 -18.89 -1.55 19.74
N THR A 173 -19.21 -0.34 20.23
CA THR A 173 -20.53 -0.05 20.81
C THR A 173 -21.38 0.54 19.70
N THR A 174 -22.46 -0.13 19.36
CA THR A 174 -23.29 0.23 18.20
C THR A 174 -24.39 1.20 18.60
N PHE A 175 -24.85 1.94 17.62
CA PHE A 175 -26.05 2.75 17.74
C PHE A 175 -27.26 1.86 17.44
N GLN A 176 -28.36 2.05 18.17
CA GLN A 176 -29.66 1.58 17.72
C GLN A 176 -30.11 2.54 16.63
N GLU A 177 -29.76 2.26 15.38
CA GLU A 177 -30.29 3.00 14.23
C GLU A 177 -31.35 2.14 13.53
N ASP A 178 -32.51 2.72 13.24
CA ASP A 178 -33.61 2.13 12.45
C ASP A 178 -33.28 1.99 10.95
N LYS A 179 -32.02 2.20 10.56
CA LYS A 179 -31.60 2.12 9.15
C LYS A 179 -31.53 0.65 8.71
N ASN A 180 -32.45 0.27 7.84
CA ASN A 180 -32.58 -1.08 7.28
C ASN A 180 -31.64 -1.32 6.08
N TYR A 181 -30.34 -1.05 6.23
CA TYR A 181 -29.37 -1.42 5.21
C TYR A 181 -29.19 -2.94 5.18
N ILE A 182 -29.67 -3.55 4.11
CA ILE A 182 -29.68 -4.99 3.88
C ILE A 182 -28.88 -5.26 2.62
N TYR A 183 -27.98 -6.24 2.70
CA TYR A 183 -27.19 -6.67 1.55
C TYR A 183 -27.03 -8.18 1.56
N GLU A 184 -26.76 -8.74 0.39
CA GLU A 184 -26.59 -10.18 0.21
C GLU A 184 -25.19 -10.50 -0.29
N ILE A 185 -24.55 -11.51 0.31
CA ILE A 185 -23.31 -12.10 -0.18
C ILE A 185 -23.51 -13.61 -0.25
N LYS A 186 -23.34 -14.17 -1.46
CA LYS A 186 -23.43 -15.62 -1.71
C LYS A 186 -24.73 -16.25 -1.20
N GLY A 187 -25.88 -15.64 -1.50
CA GLY A 187 -27.19 -16.14 -1.07
C GLY A 187 -27.50 -15.94 0.41
N VAL A 188 -26.65 -15.25 1.18
CA VAL A 188 -26.89 -14.97 2.59
C VAL A 188 -27.13 -13.48 2.79
N GLN A 189 -28.32 -13.17 3.32
CA GLN A 189 -28.72 -11.83 3.69
C GLN A 189 -28.10 -11.40 5.02
N TYR A 190 -27.59 -10.18 5.06
CA TYR A 190 -26.96 -9.54 6.20
C TYR A 190 -27.54 -8.15 6.45
N ARG A 191 -27.32 -7.64 7.66
CA ARG A 191 -27.63 -6.27 8.06
C ARG A 191 -26.36 -5.50 8.33
N LEU A 192 -26.23 -4.33 7.74
CA LEU A 192 -25.13 -3.41 8.03
C LEU A 192 -25.44 -2.67 9.33
N ASN A 193 -24.55 -2.77 10.31
CA ASN A 193 -24.66 -2.06 11.59
C ASN A 193 -23.61 -0.95 11.67
N ILE A 194 -23.79 0.01 12.57
CA ILE A 194 -22.86 1.14 12.75
C ILE A 194 -22.63 1.42 14.24
N GLY A 195 -21.43 1.88 14.58
CA GLY A 195 -21.06 2.21 15.96
C GLY A 195 -19.72 2.90 16.11
N LEU A 196 -19.31 3.13 17.35
CA LEU A 196 -17.99 3.66 17.69
C LEU A 196 -17.05 2.55 18.13
N SER A 197 -15.91 2.44 17.46
CA SER A 197 -14.84 1.53 17.84
C SER A 197 -14.04 2.03 19.05
N ASP A 198 -13.35 1.11 19.72
CA ASP A 198 -12.36 1.40 20.75
C ASP A 198 -11.02 1.91 20.20
N ILE A 199 -10.79 1.77 18.87
CA ILE A 199 -9.67 2.42 18.18
C ILE A 199 -9.90 3.93 18.09
N LYS A 200 -8.80 4.66 18.25
CA LYS A 200 -8.76 6.12 18.11
C LYS A 200 -7.77 6.54 17.03
N THR A 201 -8.14 7.57 16.28
CA THR A 201 -7.25 8.31 15.38
C THR A 201 -7.28 9.77 15.81
N HIS A 202 -6.10 10.39 15.98
CA HIS A 202 -5.97 11.74 16.54
C HIS A 202 -6.71 11.94 17.88
N GLY A 203 -6.77 10.89 18.71
CA GLY A 203 -7.46 10.92 20.02
C GLY A 203 -8.97 10.69 19.97
N LEU A 204 -9.59 10.66 18.78
CA LEU A 204 -11.03 10.50 18.60
C LEU A 204 -11.39 9.06 18.23
N LYS A 205 -12.48 8.52 18.81
CA LYS A 205 -13.03 7.21 18.41
C LYS A 205 -13.49 7.26 16.96
N ILE A 206 -13.31 6.15 16.25
CA ILE A 206 -13.63 6.08 14.82
C ILE A 206 -14.97 5.40 14.60
N MET A 207 -15.83 6.06 13.81
CA MET A 207 -17.06 5.50 13.31
C MET A 207 -16.77 4.24 12.50
N THR A 208 -17.49 3.16 12.79
CA THR A 208 -17.22 1.84 12.24
C THR A 208 -18.51 1.15 11.82
N TYR A 209 -18.55 0.75 10.55
CA TYR A 209 -19.57 -0.15 10.04
C TYR A 209 -19.23 -1.59 10.40
N ILE A 210 -20.25 -2.40 10.66
CA ILE A 210 -20.12 -3.82 10.93
C ILE A 210 -20.88 -4.57 9.85
N MET A 211 -20.16 -5.43 9.15
CA MET A 211 -20.69 -6.32 8.13
C MET A 211 -20.57 -7.78 8.59
N GLY A 212 -21.41 -8.65 8.05
CA GLY A 212 -21.38 -10.09 8.24
C GLY A 212 -22.22 -10.59 9.42
N VAL A 213 -23.09 -9.74 9.95
CA VAL A 213 -24.06 -10.04 11.01
C VAL A 213 -25.49 -10.08 10.45
N LYS A 214 -26.30 -11.06 10.87
CA LYS A 214 -27.66 -11.28 10.33
C LYS A 214 -28.72 -10.39 10.98
N LYS A 215 -28.47 -9.91 12.20
CA LYS A 215 -29.40 -9.12 13.02
C LYS A 215 -28.69 -7.86 13.52
N THR A 216 -29.48 -6.89 13.96
CA THR A 216 -28.96 -5.73 14.68
C THR A 216 -28.29 -6.17 15.98
N VAL A 217 -27.15 -5.57 16.33
CA VAL A 217 -26.39 -5.87 17.55
C VAL A 217 -26.16 -4.61 18.36
N HIS A 218 -26.01 -4.70 19.69
CA HIS A 218 -25.68 -3.57 20.59
C HIS A 218 -24.18 -3.44 20.93
N LYS A 219 -23.48 -4.57 20.83
CA LYS A 219 -22.03 -4.66 20.99
C LYS A 219 -21.51 -5.64 19.95
N PHE A 220 -20.30 -5.39 19.47
CA PHE A 220 -19.65 -6.26 18.51
C PHE A 220 -18.15 -6.31 18.77
N SER A 221 -17.59 -7.52 18.72
CA SER A 221 -16.15 -7.74 18.71
C SER A 221 -15.78 -8.42 17.39
N GLY A 222 -14.86 -7.83 16.66
CA GLY A 222 -14.47 -8.34 15.35
C GLY A 222 -13.13 -7.82 14.91
N LYS A 223 -12.89 -7.82 13.61
CA LYS A 223 -11.63 -7.41 12.99
C LYS A 223 -11.89 -6.33 11.95
N VAL A 224 -11.05 -5.31 11.90
CA VAL A 224 -11.11 -4.30 10.83
C VAL A 224 -10.67 -4.95 9.52
N ILE A 225 -11.54 -4.90 8.51
CA ILE A 225 -11.34 -5.49 7.19
C ILE A 225 -11.23 -4.45 6.08
N ALA A 226 -11.65 -3.21 6.32
CA ALA A 226 -11.45 -2.12 5.39
C ALA A 226 -11.43 -0.77 6.10
N VAL A 227 -10.83 0.19 5.41
CA VAL A 227 -10.80 1.61 5.77
C VAL A 227 -11.38 2.40 4.60
N ILE A 228 -12.30 3.32 4.88
CA ILE A 228 -12.78 4.32 3.93
C ILE A 228 -12.16 5.65 4.31
N GLU A 229 -11.45 6.29 3.38
CA GLU A 229 -10.92 7.64 3.51
C GLU A 229 -11.71 8.58 2.59
N GLU A 230 -12.35 9.60 3.17
CA GLU A 230 -13.08 10.64 2.43
C GLU A 230 -12.87 11.99 3.14
N ASN A 231 -12.46 13.03 2.40
CA ASN A 231 -12.26 14.38 2.95
C ASN A 231 -11.41 14.42 4.24
N ASN A 232 -10.31 13.65 4.28
CA ASN A 232 -9.43 13.44 5.44
C ASN A 232 -10.10 12.80 6.67
N LYS A 233 -11.34 12.33 6.56
CA LYS A 233 -12.01 11.51 7.56
C LYS A 233 -11.80 10.04 7.26
N ILE A 234 -11.71 9.25 8.32
CA ILE A 234 -11.52 7.81 8.26
C ILE A 234 -12.76 7.16 8.85
N LEU A 235 -13.33 6.20 8.14
CA LEU A 235 -14.33 5.27 8.63
C LEU A 235 -13.76 3.86 8.56
N LEU A 236 -14.16 3.00 9.49
CA LEU A 236 -13.74 1.61 9.50
C LEU A 236 -14.87 0.69 9.06
N ILE A 237 -14.51 -0.47 8.53
CA ILE A 237 -15.43 -1.58 8.31
C ILE A 237 -14.87 -2.79 9.06
N ALA A 238 -15.70 -3.38 9.91
CA ALA A 238 -15.38 -4.53 10.72
C ALA A 238 -16.25 -5.73 10.35
N ALA A 239 -15.69 -6.93 10.54
CA ALA A 239 -16.37 -8.19 10.32
C ALA A 239 -15.98 -9.23 11.38
N PRO A 240 -16.75 -10.33 11.52
CA PRO A 240 -16.36 -11.45 12.37
C PRO A 240 -14.96 -11.95 12.02
N VAL A 241 -14.16 -12.28 13.04
CA VAL A 241 -12.73 -12.57 12.89
C VAL A 241 -12.45 -13.72 11.90
N ASN A 242 -13.36 -14.69 11.84
CA ASN A 242 -13.30 -15.89 11.01
C ASN A 242 -13.87 -15.72 9.59
N LYS A 243 -14.36 -14.52 9.23
CA LYS A 243 -14.85 -14.23 7.87
C LYS A 243 -13.81 -13.44 7.07
N ILE A 244 -13.78 -13.74 5.77
CA ILE A 244 -12.97 -13.05 4.77
C ILE A 244 -13.95 -12.44 3.77
N TYR A 245 -13.77 -11.15 3.53
CA TYR A 245 -14.52 -10.37 2.57
C TYR A 245 -13.52 -9.65 1.68
N TYR A 246 -13.68 -9.81 0.37
CA TYR A 246 -12.87 -9.11 -0.62
C TYR A 246 -13.49 -7.75 -0.95
N GLU A 247 -12.77 -6.92 -1.69
CA GLU A 247 -13.23 -5.57 -2.04
C GLU A 247 -14.65 -5.51 -2.62
N PRO A 248 -15.08 -6.39 -3.55
CA PRO A 248 -16.45 -6.35 -4.08
C PRO A 248 -17.53 -6.66 -3.03
N ASP A 249 -17.26 -7.61 -2.14
CA ASP A 249 -18.16 -7.93 -1.02
C ASP A 249 -18.39 -6.69 -0.14
N ILE A 250 -17.34 -5.90 0.06
CA ILE A 250 -17.35 -4.70 0.89
C ILE A 250 -18.06 -3.56 0.17
N LYS A 251 -17.77 -3.34 -1.12
CA LYS A 251 -18.45 -2.32 -1.94
C LYS A 251 -19.96 -2.57 -1.99
N LYS A 252 -20.37 -3.81 -2.27
CA LYS A 252 -21.78 -4.22 -2.26
C LYS A 252 -22.47 -3.97 -0.91
N ALA A 253 -21.78 -4.22 0.20
CA ALA A 253 -22.33 -4.02 1.54
C ALA A 253 -22.46 -2.53 1.91
N ILE A 254 -21.48 -1.71 1.55
CA ILE A 254 -21.40 -0.32 1.99
C ILE A 254 -21.97 0.69 0.99
N GLY A 255 -22.11 0.33 -0.29
CA GLY A 255 -22.55 1.22 -1.35
C GLY A 255 -23.97 1.79 -1.15
N GLN A 256 -24.81 1.13 -0.35
CA GLN A 256 -26.12 1.66 0.05
C GLN A 256 -26.03 2.72 1.16
N ALA A 257 -24.95 2.73 1.95
CA ALA A 257 -24.77 3.59 3.11
C ALA A 257 -23.84 4.78 2.83
N ILE A 258 -22.87 4.62 1.92
CA ILE A 258 -21.87 5.63 1.58
C ILE A 258 -21.72 5.72 0.07
N ASN A 259 -21.67 6.94 -0.45
CA ASN A 259 -21.24 7.18 -1.83
C ASN A 259 -19.73 6.97 -1.94
N LEU A 260 -19.32 5.87 -2.58
CA LEU A 260 -17.91 5.54 -2.73
C LEU A 260 -17.19 6.30 -3.86
N SER A 261 -17.90 7.05 -4.71
CA SER A 261 -17.27 7.69 -5.88
C SER A 261 -16.23 8.77 -5.50
N SER A 262 -16.40 9.42 -4.34
CA SER A 262 -15.48 10.39 -3.76
C SER A 262 -14.52 9.81 -2.72
N ALA A 263 -14.66 8.53 -2.38
CA ALA A 263 -13.97 7.92 -1.25
C ALA A 263 -12.92 6.89 -1.70
N LYS A 264 -11.81 6.84 -0.97
CA LYS A 264 -10.79 5.80 -1.14
C LYS A 264 -11.09 4.63 -0.21
N LEU A 265 -11.36 3.46 -0.80
CA LEU A 265 -11.51 2.21 -0.07
C LEU A 265 -10.18 1.44 -0.04
N VAL A 266 -9.73 1.06 1.16
CA VAL A 266 -8.53 0.23 1.36
C VAL A 266 -8.93 -1.04 2.10
N CYS A 267 -8.82 -2.18 1.43
CA CYS A 267 -9.26 -3.48 1.94
C CYS A 267 -8.11 -4.31 2.51
N LEU A 268 -8.38 -5.07 3.57
CA LEU A 268 -7.44 -6.03 4.13
C LEU A 268 -7.20 -7.21 3.18
N TYR A 269 -8.21 -7.57 2.39
CA TYR A 269 -8.16 -8.70 1.46
C TYR A 269 -8.44 -8.23 0.04
N GLU A 270 -7.56 -8.61 -0.87
CA GLU A 270 -7.75 -8.43 -2.32
C GLU A 270 -7.74 -9.79 -3.02
N LYS A 271 -8.45 -9.87 -4.14
CA LYS A 271 -8.45 -11.06 -4.98
C LYS A 271 -8.32 -10.67 -6.44
N SER A 272 -7.45 -11.38 -7.14
CA SER A 272 -7.35 -11.29 -8.59
C SER A 272 -7.45 -12.67 -9.23
N CYS A 273 -8.12 -12.74 -10.37
CA CYS A 273 -8.31 -13.97 -11.14
C CYS A 273 -7.80 -13.79 -12.56
N GLY A 274 -7.25 -14.84 -13.14
CA GLY A 274 -6.73 -14.87 -14.50
C GLY A 274 -6.43 -16.28 -14.97
N ALA A 275 -5.60 -16.43 -15.98
CA ALA A 275 -5.23 -17.77 -16.48
C ALA A 275 -3.86 -17.83 -17.13
N VAL A 276 -3.27 -19.02 -17.13
CA VAL A 276 -2.23 -19.39 -18.09
C VAL A 276 -2.91 -19.55 -19.44
N VAL A 277 -2.92 -18.47 -20.21
CA VAL A 277 -3.49 -18.43 -21.55
C VAL A 277 -2.53 -19.07 -22.54
N TYR A 278 -3.02 -20.03 -23.33
CA TYR A 278 -2.21 -20.74 -24.30
C TYR A 278 -2.90 -20.88 -25.66
N LYS A 279 -2.09 -21.03 -26.70
CA LYS A 279 -2.52 -21.36 -28.06
C LYS A 279 -1.83 -22.63 -28.52
N LYS A 280 -2.59 -23.52 -29.17
CA LYS A 280 -2.02 -24.66 -29.90
C LYS A 280 -1.79 -24.24 -31.33
N GLU A 281 -0.54 -24.29 -31.78
CA GLU A 281 -0.18 -24.09 -33.18
C GLU A 281 0.66 -25.26 -33.68
N LYS A 282 0.12 -25.94 -34.69
CA LYS A 282 0.68 -27.22 -35.20
C LYS A 282 0.82 -28.22 -34.04
N ASN A 283 2.05 -28.47 -33.57
CA ASN A 283 2.37 -29.36 -32.46
C ASN A 283 3.05 -28.64 -31.28
N LYS A 284 2.96 -27.31 -31.23
CA LYS A 284 3.56 -26.51 -30.15
C LYS A 284 2.47 -25.83 -29.32
N ILE A 285 2.73 -25.72 -28.03
CA ILE A 285 1.96 -24.89 -27.12
C ILE A 285 2.73 -23.58 -26.97
N LEU A 286 2.05 -22.47 -27.28
CA LEU A 286 2.54 -21.11 -27.05
C LEU A 286 1.77 -20.50 -25.88
N TYR A 287 2.46 -19.75 -25.03
CA TYR A 287 1.91 -19.10 -23.84
C TYR A 287 1.86 -17.60 -24.04
N LEU A 288 0.72 -16.99 -23.71
CA LEU A 288 0.52 -15.56 -23.76
C LEU A 288 0.93 -14.93 -22.42
N LEU A 289 1.92 -14.04 -22.47
CA LEU A 289 2.36 -13.20 -21.37
C LEU A 289 2.13 -11.73 -21.71
N ILE A 290 1.87 -10.92 -20.69
CA ILE A 290 1.71 -9.47 -20.80
C ILE A 290 2.69 -8.75 -19.88
N LYS A 291 3.10 -7.55 -20.27
CA LYS A 291 3.93 -6.67 -19.47
C LYS A 291 3.11 -5.49 -18.97
N ASN A 292 2.92 -5.40 -17.65
CA ASN A 292 2.16 -4.30 -17.05
C ASN A 292 3.01 -3.03 -16.90
N ARG A 293 2.37 -1.93 -16.48
CA ARG A 293 3.04 -0.64 -16.21
C ARG A 293 4.09 -0.65 -15.10
N SER A 294 4.00 -1.61 -14.16
CA SER A 294 5.07 -1.87 -13.19
C SER A 294 6.26 -2.63 -13.78
N LYS A 295 6.27 -2.84 -15.11
CA LYS A 295 7.29 -3.56 -15.89
C LYS A 295 7.41 -5.04 -15.54
N ASN A 296 6.45 -5.60 -14.81
CA ASN A 296 6.39 -7.02 -14.50
C ASN A 296 5.76 -7.75 -15.68
N ILE A 297 6.38 -8.85 -16.10
CA ILE A 297 5.86 -9.79 -17.08
C ILE A 297 5.20 -10.95 -16.35
N GLY A 298 3.92 -11.18 -16.64
CA GLY A 298 3.08 -12.19 -16.01
C GLY A 298 1.98 -12.67 -16.94
N PHE A 299 1.06 -13.47 -16.40
CA PHE A 299 -0.14 -13.87 -17.13
C PHE A 299 -1.26 -12.83 -17.00
N PRO A 300 -2.19 -12.76 -17.98
CA PRO A 300 -3.37 -11.90 -17.87
C PRO A 300 -4.22 -12.22 -16.64
N LYS A 301 -4.58 -11.17 -15.89
CA LYS A 301 -5.39 -11.23 -14.67
C LYS A 301 -5.74 -9.81 -14.20
N GLY A 302 -6.84 -9.70 -13.47
CA GLY A 302 -7.13 -8.51 -12.69
C GLY A 302 -8.11 -8.77 -11.56
N HIS A 303 -8.71 -7.70 -11.05
CA HIS A 303 -9.45 -7.72 -9.79
C HIS A 303 -10.84 -8.33 -10.00
N VAL A 304 -11.31 -9.08 -8.99
CA VAL A 304 -12.72 -9.51 -8.96
C VAL A 304 -13.59 -8.26 -8.82
N GLU A 305 -14.67 -8.18 -9.60
CA GLU A 305 -15.68 -7.11 -9.50
C GLU A 305 -16.96 -7.58 -8.79
N GLU A 306 -17.93 -6.68 -8.64
CA GLU A 306 -19.21 -7.00 -8.01
C GLU A 306 -19.97 -8.05 -8.81
N ASP A 307 -20.55 -9.02 -8.10
CA ASP A 307 -21.34 -10.13 -8.65
C ASP A 307 -20.60 -11.11 -9.57
N GLU A 308 -19.27 -11.03 -9.67
CA GLU A 308 -18.45 -11.99 -10.41
C GLU A 308 -18.01 -13.21 -9.58
N ASN A 309 -17.91 -14.36 -10.25
CA ASN A 309 -17.14 -15.49 -9.75
C ASN A 309 -15.72 -15.52 -10.34
N GLU A 310 -14.85 -16.41 -9.84
CA GLU A 310 -13.43 -16.47 -10.27
C GLU A 310 -13.24 -16.73 -11.77
N LEU A 311 -14.13 -17.50 -12.41
CA LEU A 311 -14.08 -17.80 -13.84
C LEU A 311 -14.53 -16.60 -14.66
N ASP A 312 -15.62 -15.94 -14.25
CA ASP A 312 -16.15 -14.74 -14.92
C ASP A 312 -15.09 -13.64 -14.94
N THR A 313 -14.49 -13.35 -13.77
CA THR A 313 -13.38 -12.40 -13.64
C THR A 313 -12.21 -12.78 -14.55
N ALA A 314 -11.79 -14.05 -14.55
CA ALA A 314 -10.66 -14.47 -15.38
C ALA A 314 -10.95 -14.28 -16.87
N GLU A 315 -12.15 -14.60 -17.34
CA GLU A 315 -12.56 -14.43 -18.73
C GLU A 315 -12.63 -12.95 -19.14
N ARG A 316 -13.27 -12.10 -18.31
CA ARG A 316 -13.32 -10.64 -18.53
C ARG A 316 -11.94 -10.03 -18.61
N GLU A 317 -11.09 -10.30 -17.62
CA GLU A 317 -9.74 -9.72 -17.53
C GLU A 317 -8.85 -10.13 -18.71
N ILE A 318 -8.93 -11.41 -19.14
CA ILE A 318 -8.22 -11.86 -20.34
C ILE A 318 -8.71 -11.09 -21.57
N MET A 319 -10.03 -10.92 -21.72
CA MET A 319 -10.61 -10.15 -22.83
C MET A 319 -10.14 -8.68 -22.80
N GLU A 320 -10.20 -8.03 -21.65
CA GLU A 320 -9.82 -6.62 -21.49
C GLU A 320 -8.34 -6.39 -21.78
N GLU A 321 -7.44 -7.21 -21.22
CA GLU A 321 -6.00 -7.01 -21.34
C GLU A 321 -5.43 -7.47 -22.71
N THR A 322 -6.15 -8.34 -23.44
CA THR A 322 -5.57 -9.03 -24.61
C THR A 322 -6.46 -9.13 -25.85
N ASN A 323 -7.75 -8.81 -25.76
CA ASN A 323 -8.73 -8.88 -26.85
C ASN A 323 -8.89 -10.29 -27.47
N VAL A 324 -8.60 -11.36 -26.72
CA VAL A 324 -8.85 -12.75 -27.17
C VAL A 324 -9.96 -13.41 -26.37
N LYS A 325 -10.74 -14.26 -27.06
CA LYS A 325 -11.70 -15.16 -26.41
C LYS A 325 -11.00 -16.46 -26.04
N VAL A 326 -11.30 -16.96 -24.86
CA VAL A 326 -10.67 -18.17 -24.34
C VAL A 326 -11.70 -19.19 -23.87
N LYS A 327 -11.31 -20.46 -23.90
CA LYS A 327 -12.01 -21.54 -23.23
C LYS A 327 -11.26 -21.92 -21.96
N ILE A 328 -11.80 -21.53 -20.80
CA ILE A 328 -11.20 -21.84 -19.50
C ILE A 328 -11.46 -23.30 -19.12
N ASP A 329 -10.43 -24.00 -18.65
CA ASP A 329 -10.57 -25.33 -18.05
C ASP A 329 -10.70 -25.24 -16.53
N LYS A 330 -11.94 -25.34 -16.03
CA LYS A 330 -12.25 -25.29 -14.59
C LYS A 330 -11.62 -26.42 -13.76
N ASN A 331 -11.09 -27.47 -14.39
CA ASN A 331 -10.45 -28.59 -13.68
C ASN A 331 -9.00 -28.27 -13.26
N PHE A 332 -8.42 -27.19 -13.77
CA PHE A 332 -7.13 -26.69 -13.30
C PHE A 332 -7.35 -25.38 -12.54
N ARG A 333 -7.03 -25.37 -11.25
CA ARG A 333 -7.08 -24.16 -10.44
C ARG A 333 -5.88 -24.13 -9.51
N ILE A 334 -5.05 -23.09 -9.63
CA ILE A 334 -3.94 -22.85 -8.71
C ILE A 334 -4.09 -21.45 -8.14
N SER A 335 -3.80 -21.30 -6.84
CA SER A 335 -3.78 -19.99 -6.20
C SER A 335 -2.61 -19.85 -5.24
N TYR A 336 -2.12 -18.63 -5.08
CA TYR A 336 -1.16 -18.30 -4.03
C TYR A 336 -1.52 -16.97 -3.37
N ASN A 337 -1.07 -16.82 -2.13
CA ASN A 337 -1.27 -15.60 -1.35
C ASN A 337 0.05 -14.84 -1.20
N TYR A 338 -0.02 -13.51 -1.23
CA TYR A 338 1.11 -12.63 -0.96
C TYR A 338 0.62 -11.32 -0.36
N ASN A 339 1.53 -10.55 0.25
CA ASN A 339 1.18 -9.28 0.86
C ASN A 339 1.55 -8.11 -0.06
N ILE A 340 0.63 -7.16 -0.23
CA ILE A 340 0.89 -5.83 -0.80
C ILE A 340 1.07 -4.84 0.36
N ASN A 341 2.08 -3.99 0.27
CA ASN A 341 2.39 -2.98 1.29
C ASN A 341 2.50 -3.56 2.72
N PHE A 342 2.87 -4.84 2.87
CA PHE A 342 2.97 -5.59 4.13
C PHE A 342 1.65 -5.91 4.86
N PHE A 343 0.55 -5.19 4.61
CA PHE A 343 -0.70 -5.37 5.36
C PHE A 343 -1.91 -5.81 4.51
N ILE A 344 -1.90 -5.62 3.20
CA ILE A 344 -2.96 -6.10 2.31
C ILE A 344 -2.66 -7.54 1.93
N ARG A 345 -3.60 -8.44 2.16
CA ARG A 345 -3.48 -9.88 1.85
C ARG A 345 -4.13 -10.15 0.51
N LYS A 346 -3.32 -10.35 -0.53
CA LYS A 346 -3.81 -10.63 -1.87
C LYS A 346 -3.78 -12.12 -2.17
N GLN A 347 -4.88 -12.62 -2.74
CA GLN A 347 -4.97 -13.94 -3.35
C GLN A 347 -4.98 -13.78 -4.87
N ALA A 348 -4.02 -14.42 -5.56
CA ALA A 348 -4.05 -14.55 -7.01
C ALA A 348 -4.49 -15.97 -7.38
N VAL A 349 -5.49 -16.09 -8.25
CA VAL A 349 -6.05 -17.36 -8.74
C VAL A 349 -5.80 -17.46 -10.25
N TYR A 350 -5.34 -18.61 -10.69
CA TYR A 350 -5.10 -18.90 -12.11
C TYR A 350 -5.74 -20.21 -12.53
N TYR A 351 -6.36 -20.18 -13.69
CA TYR A 351 -6.80 -21.34 -14.46
C TYR A 351 -5.84 -21.61 -15.64
N VAL A 352 -6.12 -22.61 -16.47
CA VAL A 352 -5.60 -22.66 -17.84
C VAL A 352 -6.70 -22.29 -18.82
N ALA A 353 -6.35 -21.58 -19.89
CA ALA A 353 -7.34 -21.14 -20.87
C ALA A 353 -6.77 -21.24 -22.28
N GLU A 354 -7.50 -21.91 -23.19
CA GLU A 354 -7.11 -22.04 -24.59
C GLU A 354 -7.69 -20.87 -25.39
N ILE A 355 -6.85 -20.17 -26.17
CA ILE A 355 -7.34 -19.17 -27.13
C ILE A 355 -8.17 -19.89 -28.20
N ILE A 356 -9.44 -19.49 -28.33
CA ILE A 356 -10.37 -20.06 -29.31
C ILE A 356 -10.70 -19.09 -30.45
N ASP A 357 -10.58 -17.79 -30.22
CA ASP A 357 -10.90 -16.74 -31.20
C ASP A 357 -10.24 -15.41 -30.80
N GLY A 358 -10.17 -14.47 -31.73
CA GLY A 358 -9.64 -13.13 -31.54
C GLY A 358 -8.18 -12.93 -31.96
N THR A 359 -7.83 -11.67 -32.19
CA THR A 359 -6.46 -11.22 -32.46
C THR A 359 -5.97 -10.44 -31.26
N ILE A 360 -4.77 -10.77 -30.79
CA ILE A 360 -4.16 -10.12 -29.62
C ILE A 360 -4.01 -8.63 -29.91
N LYS A 361 -4.65 -7.80 -29.06
CA LYS A 361 -4.50 -6.35 -29.04
C LYS A 361 -4.42 -5.93 -27.59
N ILE A 362 -3.43 -5.12 -27.27
CA ILE A 362 -3.18 -4.66 -25.91
C ILE A 362 -3.68 -3.23 -25.73
N PRO A 363 -4.41 -2.93 -24.65
CA PRO A 363 -4.84 -1.57 -24.36
C PRO A 363 -3.68 -0.78 -23.73
N GLU A 364 -3.25 0.31 -24.38
CA GLU A 364 -2.04 1.08 -23.99
C GLU A 364 -2.15 1.78 -22.62
N ASN A 365 -3.37 1.94 -22.11
CA ASN A 365 -3.64 2.48 -20.79
C ASN A 365 -3.23 1.53 -19.64
N GLU A 366 -2.99 0.25 -19.92
CA GLU A 366 -2.72 -0.75 -18.88
C GLU A 366 -1.53 -1.65 -19.19
N ILE A 367 -1.41 -2.07 -20.46
CA ILE A 367 -0.42 -3.05 -20.91
C ILE A 367 0.61 -2.39 -21.83
N LEU A 368 1.89 -2.66 -21.55
CA LEU A 368 3.02 -2.11 -22.29
C LEU A 368 3.42 -2.96 -23.51
N SER A 369 3.32 -4.28 -23.40
CA SER A 369 3.67 -5.23 -24.47
C SER A 369 3.12 -6.62 -24.16
N TYR A 370 3.11 -7.51 -25.16
CA TYR A 370 2.78 -8.93 -24.99
C TYR A 370 3.85 -9.84 -25.60
N HIS A 371 3.86 -11.11 -25.18
CA HIS A 371 4.68 -12.18 -25.74
C HIS A 371 3.80 -13.41 -25.96
N LEU A 372 3.89 -14.05 -27.13
CA LEU A 372 3.25 -15.34 -27.41
C LEU A 372 4.34 -16.34 -27.78
N VAL A 373 4.81 -17.11 -26.80
CA VAL A 373 6.10 -17.81 -26.90
C VAL A 373 6.06 -19.24 -26.33
N PRO A 374 6.97 -20.14 -26.73
CA PRO A 374 7.06 -21.50 -26.17
C PRO A 374 7.39 -21.51 -24.67
N PHE A 375 7.23 -22.68 -24.04
CA PHE A 375 7.42 -22.90 -22.60
C PHE A 375 8.75 -22.34 -22.05
N ASP A 376 9.89 -22.68 -22.67
CA ASP A 376 11.20 -22.32 -22.14
C ASP A 376 11.41 -20.80 -22.11
N GLU A 377 10.97 -20.11 -23.16
CA GLU A 377 11.05 -18.66 -23.26
C GLU A 377 10.08 -17.98 -22.28
N ALA A 378 8.82 -18.46 -22.20
CA ALA A 378 7.86 -17.96 -21.23
C ALA A 378 8.39 -18.08 -19.79
N TYR A 379 9.02 -19.21 -19.45
CA TYR A 379 9.60 -19.46 -18.14
C TYR A 379 10.74 -18.48 -17.80
N LEU A 380 11.55 -18.09 -18.78
CA LEU A 380 12.62 -17.10 -18.60
C LEU A 380 12.07 -15.68 -18.45
N LEU A 381 11.07 -15.30 -19.25
CA LEU A 381 10.46 -13.97 -19.26
C LEU A 381 9.68 -13.63 -17.98
N LEU A 382 9.02 -14.62 -17.36
CA LEU A 382 8.19 -14.39 -16.17
C LEU A 382 8.98 -13.71 -15.04
N THR A 383 8.41 -12.65 -14.48
CA THR A 383 9.07 -11.86 -13.44
C THR A 383 9.03 -12.53 -12.08
N HIS A 384 7.90 -13.16 -11.73
CA HIS A 384 7.70 -13.69 -10.38
C HIS A 384 7.91 -15.21 -10.27
N PRO A 385 8.64 -15.70 -9.26
CA PRO A 385 8.86 -17.14 -9.04
C PRO A 385 7.58 -17.96 -8.90
N ASN A 386 6.50 -17.38 -8.36
CA ASN A 386 5.22 -18.07 -8.21
C ASN A 386 4.58 -18.35 -9.58
N GLU A 387 4.62 -17.39 -10.52
CA GLU A 387 4.10 -17.57 -11.87
C GLU A 387 4.93 -18.60 -12.66
N LYS A 388 6.25 -18.66 -12.44
CA LYS A 388 7.10 -19.72 -13.01
C LYS A 388 6.68 -21.13 -12.57
N LYS A 389 6.30 -21.28 -11.30
CA LYS A 389 5.75 -22.55 -10.77
C LYS A 389 4.39 -22.87 -11.38
N ILE A 390 3.53 -21.86 -11.52
CA ILE A 390 2.22 -22.00 -12.18
C ILE A 390 2.40 -22.46 -13.63
N LEU A 391 3.31 -21.85 -14.39
CA LEU A 391 3.60 -22.24 -15.78
C LEU A 391 4.00 -23.71 -15.89
N LYS A 392 4.90 -24.17 -15.00
CA LYS A 392 5.34 -25.58 -14.95
C LYS A 392 4.16 -26.53 -14.74
N ASN A 393 3.32 -26.25 -13.74
CA ASN A 393 2.15 -27.07 -13.44
C ASN A 393 1.12 -27.06 -14.57
N ALA A 394 0.85 -25.88 -15.14
CA ALA A 394 -0.05 -25.73 -16.29
C ALA A 394 0.46 -26.50 -17.51
N ASN A 395 1.75 -26.38 -17.84
CA ASN A 395 2.36 -27.10 -18.96
C ASN A 395 2.28 -28.62 -18.78
N GLN A 396 2.55 -29.13 -17.59
CA GLN A 396 2.39 -30.57 -17.28
C GLN A 396 0.93 -31.03 -17.46
N TYR A 397 -0.02 -30.24 -16.95
CA TYR A 397 -1.45 -30.52 -17.04
C TYR A 397 -1.95 -30.54 -18.50
N ILE A 398 -1.60 -29.52 -19.30
CA ILE A 398 -2.02 -29.41 -20.70
C ILE A 398 -1.45 -30.58 -21.51
N ASN A 399 -0.17 -30.93 -21.32
CA ASN A 399 0.47 -32.03 -22.03
C ASN A 399 -0.08 -33.41 -21.66
N THR A 400 -0.37 -33.68 -20.38
CA THR A 400 -1.00 -34.95 -19.98
C THR A 400 -2.40 -35.11 -20.56
N LYS A 401 -3.17 -34.02 -20.66
CA LYS A 401 -4.49 -34.04 -21.28
C LYS A 401 -4.43 -34.31 -22.79
N ASN A 402 -3.44 -33.74 -23.48
CA ASN A 402 -3.18 -34.03 -24.90
C ASN A 402 -2.77 -35.50 -25.13
N ASN A 403 -2.09 -36.12 -24.16
CA ASN A 403 -1.67 -37.52 -24.25
C ASN A 403 -2.80 -38.52 -23.95
N LYS A 404 -3.83 -38.16 -23.17
CA LYS A 404 -5.00 -39.03 -22.93
C LYS A 404 -5.88 -39.28 -24.17
N GLY A 405 -5.71 -38.50 -25.24
CA GLY A 405 -6.30 -38.76 -26.55
C GLY A 405 -5.50 -39.74 -27.42
N LYS A 406 -4.34 -40.22 -26.94
CA LYS A 406 -3.53 -41.25 -27.59
C LYS A 406 -3.52 -42.47 -26.68
N THR A 407 -4.37 -43.45 -26.97
CA THR A 407 -4.32 -44.77 -26.35
C THR A 407 -2.97 -45.39 -26.68
N TYR A 408 -2.05 -45.42 -25.72
CA TYR A 408 -0.85 -46.25 -25.83
C TYR A 408 -1.23 -47.63 -25.31
N VAL A 409 -1.51 -48.55 -26.23
CA VAL A 409 -1.51 -49.99 -25.93
C VAL A 409 -0.06 -50.36 -25.68
N PHE A 410 0.31 -50.57 -24.42
CA PHE A 410 1.58 -51.19 -24.08
C PHE A 410 1.47 -52.68 -24.47
N ARG A 411 2.37 -53.13 -25.35
CA ARG A 411 2.80 -54.53 -25.40
C ARG A 411 4.08 -54.66 -24.59
#